data_AF-A0A9W6UMP3-F1
#
_entry.id   AF-A0A9W6UMP3-F1
#
_cell.length_a   1.000
_cell.length_b   1.000
_cell.length_c   1.000
_cell.angle_alpha   90.00
_cell.angle_beta   90.00
_cell.angle_gamma   90.00
#
_symmetry.space_group_name_H-M   'P 1'
#
loop_
_entity.id
_entity.type
_entity.pdbx_description
1 polymer ?
#
loop_
_entity_poly.entity_id
_entity_poly.type
_entity_poly.pdbx_seq_one_letter_code
_entity_poly.pdbx_strand_id
1 'polypeptide(L)'
;MHPSARVRRAVEQLRTVRNSWGALLVAIETPPTPEWPPAQLSTHLARQAADEVELLVADRVPLTLRQHPAPANLDALDAAVRVETLLFDLADTLAAAVQRPIGARRTAAPGRPAGRTLDEVDADDPRRWTFRSLTDPGSRRHGLHWAAVWVEGRLLDEDTDPEQHAGAYSRGPALFGVLPEHLRHEAVRVAGQCERFLLAALQLDARSTAIGRPCPWCAGELTLHTDPDHTPQVTCATGPTCPAPTDTNENKRRTWQGAELVALLADLDNPPAAGRAA
;
A
#
# COMPACT_ATOMS: atom_id res chain seq x y z
N MET A 1 25.51 0.51 -7.00
CA MET A 1 25.52 0.21 -5.54
C MET A 1 24.22 -0.50 -5.23
N HIS A 2 24.23 -1.69 -4.61
CA HIS A 2 22.96 -2.41 -4.37
C HIS A 2 22.21 -1.78 -3.19
N PRO A 3 20.89 -1.55 -3.29
CA PRO A 3 20.11 -1.00 -2.19
C PRO A 3 20.12 -1.96 -1.00
N SER A 4 20.18 -1.42 0.22
CA SER A 4 20.16 -2.22 1.45
C SER A 4 18.84 -3.01 1.56
N ALA A 5 18.82 -4.08 2.36
CA ALA A 5 17.60 -4.87 2.58
C ALA A 5 16.44 -4.01 3.12
N ARG A 6 16.74 -3.03 3.99
CA ARG A 6 15.74 -2.08 4.52
C ARG A 6 15.16 -1.17 3.44
N VAL A 7 16.00 -0.69 2.52
CA VAL A 7 15.56 0.11 1.38
C VAL A 7 14.68 -0.71 0.45
N ARG A 8 15.08 -1.95 0.13
CA ARG A 8 14.25 -2.84 -0.69
C ARG A 8 12.88 -3.11 -0.06
N ARG A 9 12.84 -3.39 1.25
CA ARG A 9 11.56 -3.53 1.95
C ARG A 9 10.73 -2.26 1.86
N ALA A 10 11.29 -1.08 2.12
CA ALA A 10 10.54 0.17 2.02
C ALA A 10 9.97 0.41 0.61
N VAL A 11 10.70 0.04 -0.44
CA VAL A 11 10.23 0.07 -1.82
C VAL A 11 9.04 -0.89 -2.04
N GLU A 12 9.12 -2.11 -1.51
CA GLU A 12 7.98 -3.06 -1.53
C GLU A 12 6.77 -2.48 -0.78
N GLN A 13 6.96 -1.85 0.37
CA GLN A 13 5.90 -1.22 1.15
C GLN A 13 5.23 -0.09 0.37
N LEU A 14 6.00 0.76 -0.31
CA LEU A 14 5.45 1.80 -1.20
C LEU A 14 4.65 1.20 -2.36
N ARG A 15 5.10 0.07 -2.92
CA ARG A 15 4.35 -0.66 -3.96
C ARG A 15 3.04 -1.23 -3.42
N THR A 16 3.05 -1.83 -2.23
CA THR A 16 1.83 -2.28 -1.54
C THR A 16 0.85 -1.11 -1.37
N VAL A 17 1.33 0.04 -0.90
CA VAL A 17 0.51 1.23 -0.75
C VAL A 17 -0.10 1.67 -2.08
N ARG A 18 0.69 1.72 -3.17
CA ARG A 18 0.20 2.08 -4.50
C ARG A 18 -0.86 1.11 -5.02
N ASN A 19 -0.64 -0.19 -4.86
CA ASN A 19 -1.51 -1.24 -5.40
C ASN A 19 -2.84 -1.31 -4.65
N SER A 20 -2.82 -1.10 -3.34
CA SER A 20 -4.00 -1.20 -2.49
C SER A 20 -4.73 0.14 -2.27
N TRP A 21 -4.19 1.25 -2.79
CA TRP A 21 -4.81 2.57 -2.66
C TRP A 21 -6.24 2.61 -3.21
N GLY A 22 -6.47 2.01 -4.38
CA GLY A 22 -7.81 1.95 -4.97
C GLY A 22 -8.81 1.20 -4.08
N ALA A 23 -8.37 0.09 -3.46
CA ALA A 23 -9.20 -0.65 -2.50
C ALA A 23 -9.53 0.18 -1.25
N LEU A 24 -8.57 0.98 -0.76
CA LEU A 24 -8.79 1.88 0.38
C LEU A 24 -9.84 2.96 0.03
N LEU A 25 -9.76 3.54 -1.17
CA LEU A 25 -10.76 4.52 -1.62
C LEU A 25 -12.16 3.91 -1.74
N VAL A 26 -12.27 2.67 -2.21
CA VAL A 26 -13.56 1.95 -2.23
C VAL A 26 -14.05 1.67 -0.81
N ALA A 27 -13.14 1.33 0.12
CA ALA A 27 -13.49 1.06 1.51
C ALA A 27 -14.08 2.28 2.23
N ILE A 28 -13.73 3.52 1.87
CA ILE A 28 -14.31 4.75 2.43
C ILE A 28 -15.83 4.80 2.21
N GLU A 29 -16.28 4.37 1.03
CA GLU A 29 -17.69 4.40 0.61
C GLU A 29 -18.45 3.13 1.03
N THR A 30 -17.74 2.12 1.55
CA THR A 30 -18.32 0.83 1.91
C THR A 30 -18.40 0.71 3.44
N PRO A 31 -19.59 0.52 4.03
CA PRO A 31 -19.68 0.34 5.47
C PRO A 31 -18.86 -0.89 5.88
N PRO A 32 -18.12 -0.83 7.00
CA PRO A 32 -17.35 -1.99 7.46
C PRO A 32 -18.34 -3.13 7.75
N THR A 33 -18.26 -4.22 7.00
CA THR A 33 -19.10 -5.38 7.23
C THR A 33 -18.64 -6.07 8.53
N PRO A 34 -19.47 -6.13 9.58
CA PRO A 34 -19.14 -6.87 10.80
C PRO A 34 -19.34 -8.38 10.65
N GLU A 35 -19.78 -8.84 9.48
CA GLU A 35 -20.16 -10.23 9.27
C GLU A 35 -18.95 -11.08 8.89
N TRP A 36 -18.73 -12.10 9.72
CA TRP A 36 -17.90 -13.22 9.38
C TRP A 36 -18.33 -13.80 8.01
N PRO A 37 -17.43 -14.03 7.04
CA PRO A 37 -15.98 -14.06 7.19
C PRO A 37 -15.27 -12.70 6.94
N PRO A 38 -14.09 -12.47 7.58
CA PRO A 38 -13.33 -11.23 7.40
C PRO A 38 -12.83 -11.05 5.96
N ALA A 39 -12.62 -9.79 5.58
CA ALA A 39 -12.32 -9.37 4.20
C ALA A 39 -11.14 -10.12 3.54
N GLN A 40 -10.11 -10.49 4.29
CA GLN A 40 -9.01 -11.33 3.78
C GLN A 40 -9.46 -12.74 3.40
N LEU A 41 -10.30 -13.38 4.21
CA LEU A 41 -10.85 -14.70 3.90
C LEU A 41 -11.79 -14.58 2.70
N SER A 42 -12.65 -13.56 2.67
CA SER A 42 -13.53 -13.29 1.52
C SER A 42 -12.74 -13.01 0.24
N THR A 43 -11.65 -12.25 0.31
CA THR A 43 -10.76 -11.97 -0.85
C THR A 43 -9.98 -13.20 -1.26
N HIS A 44 -9.52 -14.03 -0.32
CA HIS A 44 -8.83 -15.28 -0.60
C HIS A 44 -9.77 -16.29 -1.28
N LEU A 45 -10.98 -16.47 -0.74
CA LEU A 45 -12.02 -17.31 -1.32
C LEU A 45 -12.48 -16.78 -2.68
N ALA A 46 -12.64 -15.46 -2.83
CA ALA A 46 -12.97 -14.83 -4.11
C ALA A 46 -11.84 -14.98 -5.13
N ARG A 47 -10.56 -14.92 -4.73
CA ARG A 47 -9.41 -15.19 -5.61
C ARG A 47 -9.36 -16.67 -6.02
N GLN A 48 -9.58 -17.59 -5.07
CA GLN A 48 -9.70 -19.02 -5.39
C GLN A 48 -10.86 -19.31 -6.35
N ALA A 49 -11.98 -18.59 -6.23
CA ALA A 49 -13.11 -18.70 -7.15
C ALA A 49 -12.89 -17.96 -8.49
N ALA A 50 -12.12 -16.87 -8.50
CA ALA A 50 -11.81 -16.08 -9.69
C ALA A 50 -10.70 -16.71 -10.57
N ASP A 51 -9.87 -17.61 -10.02
CA ASP A 51 -8.95 -18.45 -10.81
C ASP A 51 -9.70 -19.38 -11.79
N GLU A 52 -11.05 -19.48 -11.72
CA GLU A 52 -11.90 -20.19 -12.68
C GLU A 52 -12.70 -19.28 -13.65
N VAL A 53 -12.71 -17.94 -13.52
CA VAL A 53 -13.50 -17.06 -14.40
C VAL A 53 -12.80 -15.73 -14.70
N GLU A 54 -12.59 -15.46 -15.99
CA GLU A 54 -12.09 -14.21 -16.57
C GLU A 54 -13.13 -13.07 -16.43
N LEU A 55 -12.72 -11.91 -15.90
CA LEU A 55 -13.59 -10.74 -15.70
C LEU A 55 -13.21 -9.56 -16.60
N LEU A 56 -14.21 -9.11 -17.36
CA LEU A 56 -14.24 -7.94 -18.23
C LEU A 56 -14.33 -6.62 -17.44
N VAL A 57 -13.64 -5.59 -17.92
CA VAL A 57 -13.62 -4.22 -17.38
C VAL A 57 -14.34 -3.24 -18.33
N ALA A 58 -15.31 -2.49 -17.81
CA ALA A 58 -15.82 -1.18 -18.29
C ALA A 58 -16.78 -0.64 -17.20
N ASP A 59 -17.00 0.65 -16.91
CA ASP A 59 -16.95 1.89 -17.71
C ASP A 59 -16.83 3.13 -16.79
N ARG A 60 -16.39 4.28 -17.33
CA ARG A 60 -16.28 5.58 -16.61
C ARG A 60 -17.63 6.32 -16.57
N VAL A 61 -17.94 6.96 -15.43
CA VAL A 61 -19.20 7.70 -15.18
C VAL A 61 -18.98 9.23 -15.18
N PRO A 62 -19.94 10.07 -15.65
CA PRO A 62 -19.77 11.52 -15.80
C PRO A 62 -19.86 12.29 -14.47
N LEU A 63 -19.16 13.43 -14.41
CA LEU A 63 -19.07 14.33 -13.25
C LEU A 63 -20.36 15.15 -13.06
N THR A 64 -21.19 14.77 -12.10
CA THR A 64 -22.18 15.67 -11.47
C THR A 64 -21.66 16.12 -10.12
N LEU A 65 -21.95 17.37 -9.74
CA LEU A 65 -21.70 17.94 -8.41
C LEU A 65 -22.54 17.15 -7.39
N ARG A 66 -21.99 16.04 -6.89
CA ARG A 66 -22.66 15.17 -5.93
C ARG A 66 -22.60 15.83 -4.56
N GLN A 67 -23.76 15.91 -3.90
CA GLN A 67 -23.79 15.77 -2.45
C GLN A 67 -23.13 14.43 -2.16
N HIS A 68 -21.85 14.45 -1.78
CA HIS A 68 -21.14 13.25 -1.40
C HIS A 68 -21.85 12.70 -0.15
N PRO A 69 -22.44 11.48 -0.21
CA PRO A 69 -22.97 10.87 0.99
C PRO A 69 -21.86 10.82 2.06
N ALA A 70 -22.23 10.92 3.33
CA ALA A 70 -21.25 10.85 4.39
C ALA A 70 -20.44 9.54 4.27
N PRO A 71 -19.11 9.59 4.47
CA PRO A 71 -18.25 8.40 4.36
C PRO A 71 -18.79 7.28 5.26
N ALA A 72 -18.93 6.08 4.69
CA ALA A 72 -19.48 4.93 5.38
C ALA A 72 -18.46 4.26 6.33
N ASN A 73 -17.17 4.48 6.07
CA ASN A 73 -16.07 3.97 6.88
C ASN A 73 -15.08 5.11 7.23
N LEU A 74 -15.21 5.64 8.43
CA LEU A 74 -14.35 6.71 8.93
C LEU A 74 -12.91 6.26 9.14
N ASP A 75 -12.67 5.00 9.51
CA ASP A 75 -11.32 4.48 9.70
C ASP A 75 -10.55 4.43 8.37
N ALA A 76 -11.21 4.03 7.29
CA ALA A 76 -10.63 4.06 5.94
C ALA A 76 -10.32 5.48 5.48
N LEU A 77 -11.20 6.45 5.78
CA LEU A 77 -10.98 7.86 5.45
C LEU A 77 -9.80 8.44 6.22
N ASP A 78 -9.74 8.19 7.53
CA ASP A 78 -8.65 8.65 8.39
C ASP A 78 -7.31 8.05 7.96
N ALA A 79 -7.28 6.77 7.60
CA ALA A 79 -6.09 6.12 7.07
C ALA A 79 -5.66 6.76 5.74
N ALA A 80 -6.60 7.02 4.82
CA ALA A 80 -6.30 7.67 3.54
C ALA A 80 -5.69 9.06 3.75
N VAL A 81 -6.31 9.93 4.56
CA VAL A 81 -5.81 11.29 4.83
C VAL A 81 -4.43 11.25 5.48
N ARG A 82 -4.19 10.32 6.42
CA ARG A 82 -2.88 10.16 7.07
C ARG A 82 -1.80 9.70 6.10
N VAL A 83 -2.08 8.69 5.29
CA VAL A 83 -1.14 8.17 4.29
C VAL A 83 -0.79 9.24 3.26
N GLU A 84 -1.79 9.99 2.80
CA GLU A 84 -1.61 11.08 1.85
C GLU A 84 -0.73 12.20 2.42
N THR A 85 -1.03 12.65 3.63
CA THR A 85 -0.25 13.68 4.32
C THR A 85 1.21 13.23 4.49
N LEU A 86 1.42 12.03 5.01
CA LEU A 86 2.75 11.50 5.26
C LEU A 86 3.59 11.37 3.99
N LEU A 87 3.02 10.85 2.89
CA LEU A 87 3.77 10.68 1.64
C LEU A 87 4.06 12.01 0.94
N PHE A 88 3.12 12.95 0.94
CA PHE A 88 3.38 14.26 0.34
C PHE A 88 4.38 15.09 1.13
N ASP A 89 4.29 15.08 2.47
CA ASP A 89 5.23 15.81 3.31
C ASP A 89 6.63 15.18 3.27
N LEU A 90 6.71 13.84 3.13
CA LEU A 90 7.97 13.16 2.85
C LEU A 90 8.53 13.60 1.49
N ALA A 91 7.73 13.61 0.43
CA ALA A 91 8.18 14.04 -0.90
C ALA A 91 8.71 15.49 -0.87
N ASP A 92 8.01 16.42 -0.22
CA ASP A 92 8.48 17.79 -0.01
C ASP A 92 9.82 17.82 0.73
N THR A 93 9.95 17.06 1.82
CA THR A 93 11.18 16.99 2.63
C THR A 93 12.37 16.47 1.83
N LEU A 94 12.17 15.38 1.08
CA LEU A 94 13.20 14.80 0.24
C LEU A 94 13.57 15.75 -0.91
N ALA A 95 12.58 16.35 -1.59
CA ALA A 95 12.81 17.30 -2.67
C ALA A 95 13.63 18.49 -2.18
N ALA A 96 13.32 19.05 -1.02
CA ALA A 96 14.07 20.16 -0.44
C ALA A 96 15.53 19.80 -0.14
N ALA A 97 15.82 18.53 0.15
CA ALA A 97 17.16 18.07 0.49
C ALA A 97 18.01 17.64 -0.72
N VAL A 98 17.42 16.95 -1.69
CA VAL A 98 18.18 16.31 -2.78
C VAL A 98 17.95 16.91 -4.16
N GLN A 99 16.84 17.60 -4.40
CA GLN A 99 16.58 18.15 -5.73
C GLN A 99 17.48 19.36 -5.97
N ARG A 100 18.26 19.34 -7.05
CA ARG A 100 19.11 20.49 -7.37
C ARG A 100 18.25 21.72 -7.72
N PRO A 101 18.73 22.94 -7.43
CA PRO A 101 18.08 24.15 -7.92
C PRO A 101 17.93 24.14 -9.45
N ILE A 102 16.90 24.82 -9.94
CA ILE A 102 16.71 25.03 -11.38
C ILE A 102 17.91 25.83 -11.92
N GLY A 103 18.47 25.36 -13.03
CA GLY A 103 19.58 26.00 -13.72
C GLY A 103 19.23 27.41 -14.17
N ALA A 104 20.23 28.28 -14.20
CA ALA A 104 20.08 29.63 -14.77
C ALA A 104 20.91 29.73 -16.04
N ARG A 105 20.26 30.08 -17.16
CA ARG A 105 20.92 30.35 -18.43
C ARG A 105 21.17 31.85 -18.57
N ARG A 106 22.36 32.20 -19.05
CA ARG A 106 22.66 33.58 -19.45
C ARG A 106 21.94 33.87 -20.76
N THR A 107 21.09 34.88 -20.77
CA THR A 107 20.37 35.34 -21.96
C THR A 107 20.91 36.69 -22.41
N ALA A 108 21.21 36.80 -23.69
CA ALA A 108 21.63 38.04 -24.33
C ALA A 108 20.68 38.30 -25.50
N ALA A 109 20.05 39.47 -25.50
CA ALA A 109 19.23 39.96 -26.60
C ALA A 109 19.88 41.24 -27.16
N PRO A 110 19.87 41.46 -28.49
CA PRO A 110 20.41 42.69 -29.08
C PRO A 110 19.81 43.93 -28.41
N GLY A 111 20.65 44.84 -27.93
CA GLY A 111 20.21 46.10 -27.28
C GLY A 111 19.77 45.98 -25.81
N ARG A 112 19.81 44.78 -25.18
CA ARG A 112 19.58 44.61 -23.74
C ARG A 112 20.84 44.10 -23.02
N PRO A 113 21.08 44.52 -21.77
CA PRO A 113 22.14 43.93 -20.95
C PRO A 113 21.89 42.43 -20.74
N ALA A 114 22.96 41.65 -20.66
CA ALA A 114 22.85 40.21 -20.45
C ALA A 114 22.14 39.92 -19.11
N GLY A 115 21.04 39.16 -19.19
CA GLY A 115 20.28 38.70 -18.03
C GLY A 115 20.61 37.26 -17.66
N ARG A 116 20.09 36.82 -16.52
CA ARG A 116 19.95 35.41 -16.19
C ARG A 116 18.45 35.09 -16.18
N THR A 117 18.06 34.12 -16.96
CA THR A 117 16.70 33.54 -16.93
C THR A 117 16.81 32.10 -16.45
N LEU A 118 15.80 31.62 -15.75
CA LEU A 118 15.69 30.21 -15.39
C LEU A 118 15.64 29.39 -16.69
N ASP A 119 16.24 28.21 -16.63
CA ASP A 119 16.13 27.24 -17.70
C ASP A 119 14.74 26.60 -17.65
N GLU A 120 13.88 26.98 -18.58
CA GLU A 120 12.49 26.50 -18.66
C GLU A 120 12.43 24.98 -18.87
N VAL A 121 13.35 24.41 -19.65
CA VAL A 121 13.41 22.96 -19.88
C VAL A 121 13.71 22.22 -18.58
N ASP A 122 14.60 22.78 -17.76
CA ASP A 122 14.93 22.23 -16.46
C ASP A 122 13.79 22.46 -15.44
N ALA A 123 13.12 23.60 -15.50
CA ALA A 123 11.98 23.91 -14.63
C ALA A 123 10.78 22.98 -14.90
N ASP A 124 10.54 22.65 -16.16
CA ASP A 124 9.43 21.80 -16.62
C ASP A 124 9.78 20.31 -16.67
N ASP A 125 10.95 19.90 -16.14
CA ASP A 125 11.33 18.48 -16.10
C ASP A 125 10.31 17.68 -15.25
N PRO A 126 9.60 16.69 -15.83
CA PRO A 126 8.55 15.95 -15.16
C PRO A 126 9.05 15.11 -13.99
N ARG A 127 10.36 14.85 -13.89
CA ARG A 127 10.98 14.11 -12.77
C ARG A 127 11.11 14.97 -11.52
N ARG A 128 11.02 16.29 -11.64
CA ARG A 128 11.09 17.21 -10.50
C ARG A 128 9.82 17.14 -9.68
N TRP A 129 10.01 17.23 -8.37
CA TRP A 129 8.95 17.52 -7.44
C TRP A 129 8.75 19.04 -7.35
N THR A 130 7.53 19.48 -7.61
CA THR A 130 7.09 20.86 -7.54
C THR A 130 6.28 21.05 -6.27
N PHE A 131 6.78 21.90 -5.38
CA PHE A 131 6.12 22.23 -4.12
C PHE A 131 4.75 22.86 -4.35
N ARG A 132 3.82 22.62 -3.43
CA ARG A 132 2.54 23.34 -3.42
C ARG A 132 2.77 24.83 -3.17
N SER A 133 1.97 25.65 -3.85
CA SER A 133 1.83 27.08 -3.60
C SER A 133 0.38 27.40 -3.23
N LEU A 134 0.09 28.67 -2.94
CA LEU A 134 -1.27 29.12 -2.64
C LEU A 134 -2.25 28.87 -3.81
N THR A 135 -1.75 28.86 -5.05
CA THR A 135 -2.57 28.82 -6.28
C THR A 135 -2.35 27.57 -7.13
N ASP A 136 -1.32 26.77 -6.83
CA ASP A 136 -1.01 25.53 -7.54
C ASP A 136 -0.68 24.43 -6.52
N PRO A 137 -1.39 23.30 -6.51
CA PRO A 137 -1.02 22.13 -5.69
C PRO A 137 0.35 21.53 -6.03
N GLY A 138 0.97 21.92 -7.14
CA GLY A 138 2.27 21.40 -7.59
C GLY A 138 2.17 19.93 -7.96
N SER A 139 3.19 19.13 -7.62
CA SER A 139 3.22 17.70 -7.91
C SER A 139 2.14 16.90 -7.17
N ARG A 140 1.53 17.46 -6.10
CA ARG A 140 0.42 16.82 -5.37
C ARG A 140 -0.81 16.59 -6.26
N ARG A 141 -0.99 17.34 -7.36
CA ARG A 141 -2.09 17.15 -8.32
C ARG A 141 -2.09 15.78 -9.01
N HIS A 142 -0.93 15.12 -9.07
CA HIS A 142 -0.78 13.81 -9.69
C HIS A 142 -1.20 12.68 -8.72
N GLY A 143 -1.54 13.01 -7.48
CA GLY A 143 -2.07 12.09 -6.48
C GLY A 143 -1.00 11.24 -5.77
N LEU A 144 -1.47 10.37 -4.88
CA LEU A 144 -0.62 9.53 -4.03
C LEU A 144 0.30 8.61 -4.83
N HIS A 145 -0.20 8.03 -5.93
CA HIS A 145 0.57 7.10 -6.75
C HIS A 145 1.87 7.74 -7.23
N TRP A 146 1.79 8.99 -7.71
CA TRP A 146 2.95 9.75 -8.16
C TRP A 146 3.92 10.03 -7.02
N ALA A 147 3.43 10.48 -5.85
CA ALA A 147 4.29 10.72 -4.68
C ALA A 147 5.05 9.45 -4.25
N ALA A 148 4.37 8.30 -4.22
CA ALA A 148 5.00 7.03 -3.86
C ALA A 148 6.06 6.60 -4.88
N VAL A 149 5.80 6.74 -6.19
CA VAL A 149 6.80 6.47 -7.25
C VAL A 149 8.00 7.41 -7.12
N TRP A 150 7.74 8.69 -6.88
CA TRP A 150 8.80 9.68 -6.77
C TRP A 150 9.70 9.42 -5.56
N VAL A 151 9.12 9.08 -4.40
CA VAL A 151 9.87 8.68 -3.19
C VAL A 151 10.64 7.38 -3.43
N GLU A 152 10.03 6.40 -4.11
CA GLU A 152 10.68 5.13 -4.49
C GLU A 152 11.94 5.38 -5.32
N GLY A 153 11.87 6.24 -6.34
CA GLY A 153 13.03 6.59 -7.16
C GLY A 153 14.18 7.22 -6.35
N ARG A 154 13.87 8.06 -5.35
CA ARG A 154 14.89 8.63 -4.45
C ARG A 154 15.51 7.60 -3.52
N LEU A 155 14.74 6.61 -3.07
CA LEU A 155 15.26 5.49 -2.27
C LEU A 155 16.18 4.57 -3.09
N LEU A 156 15.91 4.45 -4.39
CA LEU A 156 16.69 3.64 -5.34
C LEU A 156 17.88 4.39 -5.96
N ASP A 157 18.14 5.62 -5.52
CA ASP A 157 19.17 6.51 -6.06
C ASP A 157 19.01 6.77 -7.58
N GLU A 158 17.77 6.80 -8.09
CA GLU A 158 17.46 7.12 -9.50
C GLU A 158 17.81 8.58 -9.82
N ASP A 159 18.34 8.83 -11.02
CA ASP A 159 18.75 10.15 -11.54
C ASP A 159 19.82 10.88 -10.68
N THR A 160 20.67 10.11 -9.99
CA THR A 160 21.81 10.64 -9.20
C THR A 160 23.13 10.71 -9.97
N ASP A 161 23.16 10.16 -11.19
CA ASP A 161 24.32 10.20 -12.08
C ASP A 161 24.30 11.47 -12.97
N PRO A 162 25.47 12.01 -13.36
CA PRO A 162 25.55 13.12 -14.30
C PRO A 162 24.90 12.80 -15.65
N GLU A 163 23.98 13.63 -16.10
CA GLU A 163 23.17 13.38 -17.30
C GLU A 163 23.73 14.04 -18.56
N GLN A 164 23.74 13.29 -19.66
CA GLN A 164 24.04 13.84 -20.97
C GLN A 164 22.74 14.23 -21.67
N HIS A 165 22.53 15.53 -21.88
CA HIS A 165 21.38 16.02 -22.61
C HIS A 165 21.58 15.81 -24.11
N ALA A 166 20.53 15.46 -24.85
CA ALA A 166 20.59 15.30 -26.30
C ALA A 166 21.09 16.59 -26.96
N GLY A 167 22.19 16.50 -27.72
CA GLY A 167 22.84 17.65 -28.36
C GLY A 167 23.88 18.39 -27.48
N ALA A 168 24.11 17.95 -26.23
CA ALA A 168 25.16 18.50 -25.39
C ALA A 168 26.46 17.67 -25.47
N TYR A 169 27.59 18.36 -25.67
CA TYR A 169 28.94 17.76 -25.72
C TYR A 169 29.52 17.46 -24.33
N SER A 170 28.83 17.84 -23.25
CA SER A 170 29.27 17.68 -21.87
C SER A 170 28.11 17.18 -20.99
N ARG A 171 28.42 16.33 -20.01
CA ARG A 171 27.45 15.89 -19.01
C ARG A 171 27.11 17.05 -18.06
N GLY A 172 25.83 17.31 -17.89
CA GLY A 172 25.31 18.21 -16.86
C GLY A 172 25.38 17.56 -15.48
N PRO A 173 25.23 18.36 -14.41
CA PRO A 173 25.08 17.81 -13.06
C PRO A 173 23.83 16.92 -12.98
N ALA A 174 23.88 15.91 -12.10
CA ALA A 174 22.73 15.06 -11.81
C ALA A 174 21.52 15.89 -11.36
N LEU A 175 20.30 15.44 -11.67
CA LEU A 175 19.08 16.14 -11.28
C LEU A 175 18.85 16.08 -9.76
N PHE A 176 19.32 15.01 -9.12
CA PHE A 176 19.22 14.83 -7.67
C PHE A 176 20.58 14.50 -7.06
N GLY A 177 20.79 14.98 -5.84
CA GLY A 177 21.88 14.52 -4.99
C GLY A 177 21.57 13.15 -4.37
N VAL A 178 22.62 12.49 -3.87
CA VAL A 178 22.48 11.25 -3.10
C VAL A 178 21.70 11.53 -1.82
N LEU A 179 20.73 10.68 -1.51
CA LEU A 179 19.89 10.87 -0.34
C LEU A 179 20.69 10.70 0.97
N PRO A 180 20.71 11.71 1.87
CA PRO A 180 21.35 11.58 3.17
C PRO A 180 20.80 10.42 3.99
N GLU A 181 21.65 9.77 4.78
CA GLU A 181 21.29 8.56 5.53
C GLU A 181 20.10 8.77 6.48
N HIS A 182 20.04 9.91 7.17
CA HIS A 182 18.93 10.22 8.07
C HIS A 182 17.59 10.32 7.32
N LEU A 183 17.58 10.86 6.10
CA LEU A 183 16.38 10.91 5.26
C LEU A 183 16.03 9.56 4.65
N ARG A 184 17.02 8.68 4.40
CA ARG A 184 16.76 7.28 4.04
C ARG A 184 16.04 6.56 5.17
N HIS A 185 16.51 6.71 6.42
CA HIS A 185 15.84 6.13 7.59
C HIS A 185 14.43 6.67 7.77
N GLU A 186 14.24 7.97 7.57
CA GLU A 186 12.92 8.60 7.64
C GLU A 186 11.98 8.08 6.57
N ALA A 187 12.43 7.98 5.32
CA ALA A 187 11.64 7.43 4.22
C ALA A 187 11.25 5.96 4.47
N VAL A 188 12.16 5.12 4.99
CA VAL A 188 11.86 3.74 5.40
C VAL A 188 10.80 3.70 6.49
N ARG A 189 10.92 4.57 7.51
CA ARG A 189 9.97 4.66 8.61
C ARG A 189 8.57 5.06 8.14
N VAL A 190 8.48 6.08 7.27
CA VAL A 190 7.23 6.58 6.69
C VAL A 190 6.60 5.54 5.78
N ALA A 191 7.36 4.88 4.90
CA ALA A 191 6.85 3.81 4.04
C ALA A 191 6.18 2.69 4.85
N GLY A 192 6.85 2.22 5.91
CA GLY A 192 6.28 1.21 6.80
C GLY A 192 5.08 1.71 7.60
N GLN A 193 5.03 2.99 7.97
CA GLN A 193 3.88 3.58 8.64
C GLN A 193 2.66 3.66 7.71
N CYS A 194 2.86 4.08 6.46
CA CYS A 194 1.80 4.13 5.45
C CYS A 194 1.24 2.75 5.14
N GLU A 195 2.10 1.74 4.98
CA GLU A 195 1.67 0.35 4.80
C GLU A 195 0.83 -0.12 5.99
N ARG A 196 1.28 0.10 7.23
CA ARG A 196 0.52 -0.33 8.42
C ARG A 196 -0.85 0.32 8.50
N PHE A 197 -0.96 1.63 8.27
CA PHE A 197 -2.27 2.31 8.29
C PHE A 197 -3.20 1.77 7.21
N LEU A 198 -2.68 1.57 6.00
CA LEU A 198 -3.46 1.05 4.88
C LEU A 198 -3.92 -0.39 5.14
N LEU A 199 -3.03 -1.28 5.60
CA LEU A 199 -3.38 -2.67 5.86
C LEU A 199 -4.36 -2.78 7.03
N ALA A 200 -4.19 -2.00 8.11
CA ALA A 200 -5.11 -2.00 9.23
C ALA A 200 -6.53 -1.55 8.81
N ALA A 201 -6.63 -0.49 8.02
CA ALA A 201 -7.91 0.04 7.53
C ALA A 201 -8.63 -0.93 6.58
N LEU A 202 -7.87 -1.65 5.74
CA LEU A 202 -8.39 -2.70 4.86
C LEU A 202 -8.61 -4.04 5.56
N GLN A 203 -8.28 -4.14 6.84
CA GLN A 203 -8.27 -5.39 7.60
C GLN A 203 -7.42 -6.48 6.94
N LEU A 204 -6.29 -6.06 6.35
CA LEU A 204 -5.28 -6.89 5.70
C LEU A 204 -4.03 -7.10 6.58
N ASP A 205 -3.99 -6.53 7.77
CA ASP A 205 -2.89 -6.66 8.73
C ASP A 205 -2.88 -8.01 9.43
N ALA A 206 -1.76 -8.31 10.09
CA ALA A 206 -1.62 -9.52 10.89
C ALA A 206 -2.51 -9.43 12.13
N ARG A 207 -3.57 -10.25 12.18
CA ARG A 207 -4.53 -10.25 13.29
C ARG A 207 -5.02 -11.65 13.63
N SER A 208 -5.44 -11.81 14.88
CA SER A 208 -6.08 -13.02 15.38
C SER A 208 -7.49 -12.68 15.84
N THR A 209 -8.50 -13.29 15.23
CA THR A 209 -9.91 -13.00 15.48
C THR A 209 -10.65 -14.26 15.87
N ALA A 210 -11.42 -14.22 16.96
CA ALA A 210 -12.31 -15.31 17.31
C ALA A 210 -13.42 -15.46 16.25
N ILE A 211 -13.66 -16.69 15.79
CA ILE A 211 -14.66 -16.97 14.73
C ILE A 211 -16.09 -16.82 15.26
N GLY A 212 -16.29 -16.85 16.59
CA GLY A 212 -17.60 -16.80 17.23
C GLY A 212 -18.44 -18.08 17.04
N ARG A 213 -17.97 -19.01 16.20
CA ARG A 213 -18.55 -20.36 16.01
C ARG A 213 -17.64 -21.41 16.62
N PRO A 214 -18.20 -22.37 17.38
CA PRO A 214 -17.40 -23.41 18.02
C PRO A 214 -16.90 -24.43 16.99
N CYS A 215 -15.81 -25.11 17.32
CA CYS A 215 -15.24 -26.18 16.51
C CYS A 215 -16.25 -27.31 16.30
N PRO A 216 -16.53 -27.75 15.06
CA PRO A 216 -17.48 -28.83 14.78
C PRO A 216 -17.18 -30.16 15.49
N TRP A 217 -15.91 -30.42 15.82
CA TRP A 217 -15.44 -31.69 16.36
C TRP A 217 -15.29 -31.74 17.88
N CYS A 218 -15.05 -30.60 18.54
CA CYS A 218 -14.79 -30.56 19.98
C CYS A 218 -15.50 -29.41 20.71
N ALA A 219 -16.30 -28.62 19.99
CA ALA A 219 -16.94 -27.40 20.47
C ALA A 219 -16.00 -26.31 21.03
N GLY A 220 -14.68 -26.48 20.89
CA GLY A 220 -13.69 -25.51 21.35
C GLY A 220 -13.70 -24.22 20.52
N GLU A 221 -13.19 -23.13 21.10
CA GLU A 221 -13.08 -21.85 20.41
C GLU A 221 -12.13 -21.95 19.21
N LEU A 222 -12.55 -21.36 18.08
CA LEU A 222 -11.73 -21.24 16.89
C LEU A 222 -11.21 -19.81 16.77
N THR A 223 -9.93 -19.68 16.43
CA THR A 223 -9.28 -18.40 16.17
C THR A 223 -8.75 -18.39 14.73
N LEU A 224 -9.20 -17.43 13.93
CA LEU A 224 -8.63 -17.15 12.63
C LEU A 224 -7.42 -16.25 12.80
N HIS A 225 -6.30 -16.67 12.26
CA HIS A 225 -5.10 -15.86 12.09
C HIS A 225 -5.00 -15.47 10.63
N THR A 226 -4.91 -14.19 10.38
CA THR A 226 -4.61 -13.65 9.06
C THR A 226 -3.32 -12.86 9.12
N ASP A 227 -2.60 -12.84 8.01
CA ASP A 227 -1.32 -12.16 7.87
C ASP A 227 -1.15 -11.77 6.39
N PRO A 228 -0.59 -10.61 6.05
CA PRO A 228 -0.41 -10.20 4.66
C PRO A 228 0.58 -11.08 3.89
N ASP A 229 1.55 -11.67 4.58
CA ASP A 229 2.64 -12.46 3.99
C ASP A 229 2.39 -13.98 4.07
N HIS A 230 1.34 -14.43 4.79
CA HIS A 230 1.03 -15.85 4.98
C HIS A 230 -0.42 -16.18 4.64
N THR A 231 -0.67 -17.42 4.21
CA THR A 231 -2.02 -17.94 4.00
C THR A 231 -2.83 -17.84 5.30
N PRO A 232 -4.11 -17.40 5.26
CA PRO A 232 -4.96 -17.42 6.44
C PRO A 232 -4.98 -18.83 7.04
N GLN A 233 -5.01 -18.91 8.36
CA GLN A 233 -5.05 -20.18 9.09
C GLN A 233 -6.03 -20.09 10.25
N VAL A 234 -6.77 -21.15 10.53
CA VAL A 234 -7.63 -21.23 11.71
C VAL A 234 -7.01 -22.20 12.69
N THR A 235 -6.95 -21.86 13.97
CA THR A 235 -6.53 -22.79 15.03
C THR A 235 -7.66 -23.08 16.01
N CYS A 236 -7.70 -24.30 16.54
CA CYS A 236 -8.61 -24.67 17.62
C CYS A 236 -7.92 -24.56 18.98
N ALA A 237 -8.58 -23.91 19.95
CA ALA A 237 -8.08 -23.74 21.31
C ALA A 237 -7.89 -25.07 22.07
N THR A 238 -8.67 -26.11 21.73
CA THR A 238 -8.61 -27.45 22.34
C THR A 238 -7.28 -28.16 22.07
N GLY A 239 -6.53 -27.76 21.05
CA GLY A 239 -5.18 -28.30 20.82
C GLY A 239 -5.19 -29.73 20.26
N PRO A 240 -4.28 -30.62 20.69
CA PRO A 240 -4.08 -31.93 20.08
C PRO A 240 -5.19 -32.95 20.43
N THR A 241 -6.00 -32.66 21.45
CA THR A 241 -7.14 -33.51 21.86
C THR A 241 -8.37 -33.30 20.99
N CYS A 242 -8.36 -32.32 20.09
CA CYS A 242 -9.42 -32.15 19.10
C CYS A 242 -9.34 -33.26 18.03
N PRO A 243 -10.45 -33.99 17.77
CA PRO A 243 -10.46 -35.10 16.81
C PRO A 243 -10.59 -34.64 15.35
N ALA A 244 -10.40 -33.35 15.07
CA ALA A 244 -10.47 -32.81 13.72
C ALA A 244 -9.43 -33.44 12.78
N PRO A 245 -9.81 -33.72 11.51
CA PRO A 245 -8.95 -34.38 10.52
C PRO A 245 -7.99 -33.38 9.83
N THR A 246 -7.22 -32.63 10.61
CA THR A 246 -6.23 -31.67 10.12
C THR A 246 -4.93 -31.80 10.91
N ASP A 247 -3.83 -31.32 10.36
CA ASP A 247 -2.52 -31.34 11.00
C ASP A 247 -2.45 -30.39 12.22
N THR A 248 -1.47 -30.65 13.09
CA THR A 248 -1.16 -29.74 14.20
C THR A 248 0.01 -28.84 13.84
N ASN A 249 -0.09 -27.55 14.20
CA ASN A 249 1.03 -26.62 14.08
C ASN A 249 2.12 -26.87 15.14
N GLU A 250 3.16 -26.03 15.12
CA GLU A 250 4.29 -26.06 16.07
C GLU A 250 3.84 -25.98 17.54
N ASN A 251 2.71 -25.31 17.81
CA ASN A 251 2.11 -25.19 19.13
C ASN A 251 1.17 -26.36 19.50
N LYS A 252 1.22 -27.46 18.72
CA LYS A 252 0.36 -28.65 18.86
C LYS A 252 -1.14 -28.36 18.75
N ARG A 253 -1.53 -27.28 18.05
CA ARG A 253 -2.93 -26.95 17.79
C ARG A 253 -3.37 -27.42 16.42
N ARG A 254 -4.56 -28.03 16.31
CA ARG A 254 -5.19 -28.32 15.02
C ARG A 254 -5.33 -27.04 14.22
N THR A 255 -4.81 -27.05 12.99
CA THR A 255 -4.65 -25.84 12.17
C THR A 255 -5.14 -26.10 10.75
N TRP A 256 -6.20 -25.43 10.35
CA TRP A 256 -6.71 -25.47 8.98
C TRP A 256 -6.08 -24.35 8.16
N GLN A 257 -5.56 -24.67 6.97
CA GLN A 257 -4.93 -23.72 6.06
C GLN A 257 -5.27 -24.03 4.59
N GLY A 258 -5.26 -23.01 3.73
CA GLY A 258 -5.50 -23.18 2.28
C GLY A 258 -6.83 -23.88 1.99
N ALA A 259 -6.79 -24.99 1.23
CA ALA A 259 -7.99 -25.74 0.87
C ALA A 259 -8.76 -26.32 2.07
N GLU A 260 -8.08 -26.61 3.19
CA GLU A 260 -8.73 -27.13 4.41
C GLU A 260 -9.66 -26.10 5.06
N LEU A 261 -9.44 -24.80 4.81
CA LEU A 261 -10.35 -23.76 5.28
C LEU A 261 -11.72 -23.84 4.62
N VAL A 262 -11.77 -24.23 3.34
CA VAL A 262 -13.05 -24.40 2.62
C VAL A 262 -13.84 -25.55 3.23
N ALA A 263 -13.17 -26.66 3.55
CA ALA A 263 -13.79 -27.79 4.24
C ALA A 263 -14.29 -27.40 5.64
N LEU A 264 -13.46 -26.67 6.42
CA LEU A 264 -13.87 -26.16 7.73
C LEU A 264 -15.10 -25.26 7.65
N LEU A 265 -15.18 -24.36 6.66
CA LEU A 265 -16.34 -23.49 6.48
C LEU A 265 -17.60 -24.30 6.16
N ALA A 266 -17.49 -25.30 5.27
CA ALA A 266 -18.61 -26.19 4.97
C ALA A 266 -19.09 -26.97 6.21
N ASP A 267 -18.17 -27.46 7.05
CA ASP A 267 -18.50 -28.15 8.30
C ASP A 267 -19.06 -27.21 9.38
N LEU A 268 -18.68 -25.94 9.37
CA LEU A 268 -19.26 -24.91 10.26
C LEU A 268 -20.69 -24.54 9.84
N ASP A 269 -20.99 -24.56 8.54
CA ASP A 269 -22.31 -24.27 7.99
C ASP A 269 -23.25 -25.47 8.11
N ASN A 270 -22.70 -26.69 8.07
CA ASN A 270 -23.41 -27.95 8.28
C ASN A 270 -22.73 -28.76 9.39
N PRO A 271 -22.91 -28.40 10.68
CA PRO A 271 -22.25 -29.12 11.76
C PRO A 271 -22.63 -30.60 11.67
N PRO A 272 -21.64 -31.51 11.60
CA PRO A 272 -21.93 -32.94 11.59
C PRO A 272 -22.74 -33.22 12.86
N ALA A 273 -23.87 -33.93 12.69
CA ALA A 273 -24.76 -34.27 13.80
C ALA A 273 -23.92 -34.92 14.89
N ALA A 274 -23.60 -34.15 15.94
CA ALA A 274 -22.73 -34.59 17.00
C ALA A 274 -23.33 -35.87 17.56
N GLY A 275 -22.62 -36.98 17.37
CA GLY A 275 -22.97 -38.25 17.98
C GLY A 275 -23.11 -38.01 19.46
N ARG A 276 -24.34 -38.10 19.97
CA ARG A 276 -24.62 -38.28 21.39
C ARG A 276 -23.94 -39.59 21.79
N ALA A 277 -22.69 -39.51 22.23
CA ALA A 277 -22.09 -40.56 23.02
C ALA A 277 -22.80 -40.54 24.38
N ALA A 278 -23.57 -41.60 24.61
CA ALA A 278 -24.24 -41.92 25.87
C ALA A 278 -23.24 -42.25 26.98
#